data_AF-A0AA88EAG0-F1
#
_entry.id   AF-A0AA88EAG0-F1
#
_cell.length_a   1.000
_cell.length_b   1.000
_cell.length_c   1.000
_cell.angle_alpha   90.00
_cell.angle_beta   90.00
_cell.angle_gamma   90.00
#
_symmetry.space_group_name_H-M   'P 1'
#
loop_
_entity.id
_entity.type
_entity.pdbx_description
1 polymer ?
#
loop_
_entity_poly.entity_id
_entity_poly.type
_entity_poly.pdbx_seq_one_letter_code
_entity_poly.pdbx_strand_id
1 'polypeptide(L)' 'MFLGPSLPANVLDDLVMEAFCRSSVVDGDFLVIGINSLRVVDGFTFNMSHGTKPQSTLTMFGLYISLKMMRERNKSE' A
#
# COMPACT_ATOMS: atom_id res chain seq x y z
N MET A 1 -8.97 -17.42 2.53
CA MET A 1 -10.14 -16.52 2.44
C MET A 1 -9.80 -15.30 3.29
N PHE A 2 -9.69 -14.12 2.69
CA PHE A 2 -9.29 -12.91 3.42
C PHE A 2 -10.45 -12.46 4.30
N LEU A 3 -10.29 -12.58 5.62
CA LEU A 3 -11.29 -12.15 6.61
C LEU A 3 -10.93 -10.74 7.07
N GLY A 4 -11.09 -9.78 6.15
CA GLY A 4 -10.83 -8.37 6.41
C GLY A 4 -11.97 -7.72 7.20
N PRO A 5 -11.71 -6.56 7.85
CA PRO A 5 -12.75 -5.75 8.47
C PRO A 5 -13.78 -5.27 7.43
N SER A 6 -15.01 -5.01 7.85
CA SER A 6 -16.07 -4.47 7.00
C SER A 6 -15.75 -3.04 6.55
N LEU A 7 -16.16 -2.65 5.33
CA LEU A 7 -16.00 -1.28 4.84
C LEU A 7 -16.58 -0.25 5.85
N PRO A 8 -15.94 0.91 6.02
CA PRO A 8 -16.45 1.96 6.88
C PRO A 8 -17.77 2.52 6.33
N ALA A 9 -18.65 2.95 7.23
CA ALA A 9 -20.02 3.38 6.92
C ALA A 9 -20.08 4.63 6.01
N ASN A 10 -19.02 5.42 6.00
CA ASN A 10 -18.90 6.72 5.37
C ASN A 10 -17.85 6.68 4.26
N VAL A 11 -18.20 6.02 3.16
CA VAL A 11 -17.37 5.80 1.95
C VAL A 11 -16.96 7.09 1.24
N LEU A 12 -17.67 8.20 1.48
CA LEU A 12 -17.39 9.50 0.87
C LEU A 12 -16.25 10.27 1.55
N ASP A 13 -15.83 9.84 2.73
CA ASP A 13 -14.79 10.50 3.51
C ASP A 13 -13.42 9.91 3.14
N ASP A 14 -12.71 10.60 2.25
CA ASP A 14 -11.42 10.14 1.71
C ASP A 14 -10.42 9.78 2.81
N LEU A 15 -10.46 10.51 3.94
CA LEU A 15 -9.55 10.32 5.08
C LEU A 15 -9.85 9.02 5.83
N VAL A 16 -11.13 8.66 5.92
CA VAL A 16 -11.60 7.41 6.55
C VAL A 16 -11.31 6.21 5.65
N MET A 17 -11.50 6.35 4.33
CA MET A 17 -11.18 5.30 3.38
C MET A 17 -9.68 5.06 3.23
N GLU A 18 -8.86 6.11 3.25
CA GLU A 18 -7.39 6.00 3.26
C GLU A 18 -6.91 5.26 4.52
N ALA A 19 -7.37 5.66 5.71
CA ALA A 19 -7.03 5.02 6.97
C ALA A 19 -7.49 3.55 7.04
N PHE A 20 -8.66 3.25 6.47
CA PHE A 20 -9.15 1.88 6.37
C PHE A 20 -8.20 1.05 5.51
N CYS A 21 -7.99 1.41 4.23
CA CYS A 21 -7.12 0.68 3.31
C CYS A 21 -5.71 0.48 3.87
N ARG A 22 -5.17 1.47 4.58
CA ARG A 22 -3.84 1.43 5.18
C ARG A 22 -3.71 0.41 6.32
N SER A 23 -4.75 0.21 7.14
CA SER A 23 -4.66 -0.69 8.30
C SER A 23 -5.24 -2.08 8.03
N SER A 24 -6.15 -2.20 7.06
CA SER A 24 -6.90 -3.42 6.82
C SER A 24 -6.35 -4.26 5.67
N VAL A 25 -5.69 -3.66 4.67
CA VAL A 25 -5.34 -4.35 3.42
C VAL A 25 -3.84 -4.65 3.32
N VAL A 26 -2.97 -3.78 3.81
CA VAL A 26 -1.51 -3.92 3.68
C VAL A 26 -0.75 -3.62 4.99
N ASP A 27 0.35 -4.32 5.21
CA ASP A 27 1.32 -4.04 6.28
C ASP A 27 2.36 -2.99 5.81
N GLY A 28 3.23 -2.50 6.71
CA GLY A 28 4.22 -1.44 6.45
C GLY A 28 5.24 -1.74 5.34
N ASP A 29 5.37 -3.00 4.92
CA ASP A 29 6.17 -3.44 3.77
C ASP A 29 5.37 -3.60 2.46
N PHE A 30 4.16 -3.02 2.43
CA PHE A 30 3.18 -3.11 1.33
C PHE A 30 2.69 -4.54 1.07
N LEU A 31 2.87 -5.44 2.02
CA LEU A 31 2.44 -6.84 1.95
C LEU A 31 0.96 -6.95 2.30
N VAL A 32 0.21 -7.73 1.53
CA VAL A 32 -1.19 -7.99 1.85
C VAL A 32 -1.28 -8.92 3.06
N ILE A 33 -2.02 -8.49 4.08
CA ILE A 33 -2.11 -9.22 5.36
C ILE A 33 -2.67 -10.64 5.12
N GLY A 34 -1.99 -11.67 5.63
CA GLY A 34 -2.44 -13.05 5.47
C GLY A 34 -2.30 -13.64 4.05
N ILE A 35 -1.60 -12.96 3.14
CA ILE A 35 -1.21 -13.51 1.83
C ILE A 35 0.30 -13.37 1.63
N ASN A 36 0.99 -14.50 1.45
CA ASN A 36 2.41 -14.48 1.11
C ASN A 36 2.61 -14.04 -0.35
N SER A 37 3.63 -13.20 -0.58
CA SER A 37 4.08 -12.78 -1.92
C SER A 37 3.13 -11.87 -2.72
N LEU A 38 2.11 -11.28 -2.10
CA LEU A 38 1.27 -10.25 -2.73
C LEU A 38 1.57 -8.87 -2.12
N ARG A 39 1.87 -7.89 -2.98
CA ARG A 39 2.06 -6.49 -2.58
C ARG A 39 1.14 -5.57 -3.36
N VAL A 40 0.60 -4.55 -2.71
CA VAL A 40 -0.24 -3.52 -3.33
C VAL A 40 0.41 -2.16 -3.14
N VAL A 41 0.58 -1.42 -4.24
CA VAL A 41 1.17 -0.07 -4.26
C VAL A 41 0.17 0.85 -4.93
N ASP A 42 -0.48 1.70 -4.15
CA ASP A 42 -1.49 2.65 -4.64
C ASP A 42 -1.53 3.94 -3.79
N GLY A 43 -2.11 5.02 -4.31
CA GLY A 43 -2.22 6.34 -3.67
C GLY A 43 -2.80 6.30 -2.26
N PHE A 44 -3.69 5.38 -1.98
CA PHE A 44 -4.35 5.24 -0.67
C PHE A 44 -3.49 4.53 0.39
N THR A 45 -2.28 4.09 0.02
CA THR A 45 -1.35 3.41 0.95
C THR A 45 -0.34 4.38 1.60
N PHE A 46 -0.42 5.69 1.33
CA PHE A 46 0.59 6.68 1.73
C PHE A 46 0.12 7.61 2.85
N ASN A 47 0.92 7.76 3.91
CA ASN A 47 0.65 8.61 5.09
C ASN A 47 0.71 10.14 4.86
N MET A 48 0.83 10.61 3.62
CA MET A 48 0.95 12.04 3.32
C MET A 48 0.25 12.38 2.02
N SER A 49 -0.36 13.57 1.98
CA SER A 49 -0.82 14.20 0.74
C SER A 49 0.31 14.15 -0.27
N HIS A 50 0.07 13.40 -1.34
CA HIS A 50 0.88 13.37 -2.53
C HIS A 50 1.02 14.84 -2.97
N GLY A 51 2.24 15.29 -3.26
CA GLY A 51 2.45 16.67 -3.70
C GLY A 51 1.57 17.03 -4.91
N THR A 52 1.63 18.26 -5.39
CA THR A 52 0.75 18.82 -6.44
C THR A 52 0.64 17.97 -7.73
N LYS A 53 1.54 16.99 -7.94
CA LYS A 53 1.50 16.00 -9.03
C LYS A 53 1.58 14.56 -8.46
N PRO A 54 0.47 13.94 -8.05
CA PRO A 54 0.46 12.60 -7.45
C PRO A 54 1.06 11.53 -8.37
N GLN A 55 0.91 11.69 -9.68
CA GLN A 55 1.35 10.70 -10.66
C GLN A 55 2.87 10.49 -10.70
N SER A 56 3.67 11.56 -10.52
CA SER A 56 5.14 11.43 -10.44
C SER A 56 5.58 10.70 -9.17
N THR A 57 4.90 10.97 -8.05
CA THR A 57 5.19 10.32 -6.77
C THR A 57 4.90 8.83 -6.84
N LEU A 58 3.74 8.44 -7.38
CA LEU A 58 3.38 7.02 -7.56
C LEU A 58 4.38 6.28 -8.45
N THR A 59 4.80 6.93 -9.55
CA THR A 59 5.77 6.32 -10.48
C THR A 59 7.13 6.08 -9.81
N MET A 60 7.64 7.07 -9.07
CA MET A 60 8.91 6.95 -8.34
C MET A 60 8.83 5.86 -7.26
N PHE A 61 7.67 5.75 -6.60
CA PHE A 61 7.47 4.79 -5.54
C PHE A 61 7.35 3.34 -6.05
N GLY A 62 6.66 3.13 -7.17
CA GLY A 62 6.62 1.82 -7.84
C GLY A 62 8.01 1.30 -8.19
N LEU A 63 8.90 2.17 -8.66
CA LEU A 63 10.29 1.83 -8.92
C LEU A 63 11.06 1.50 -7.62
N TYR A 64 10.88 2.29 -6.56
CA TYR A 64 11.51 2.05 -5.26
C TYR A 64 11.13 0.67 -4.68
N ILE A 65 9.85 0.31 -4.69
CA ILE A 65 9.39 -1.00 -4.20
C ILE A 65 9.96 -2.14 -5.04
N SER A 66 10.02 -1.96 -6.36
CA SER A 66 10.65 -2.94 -7.27
C SER A 66 12.11 -3.17 -6.92
N LEU A 67 12.88 -2.10 -6.68
CA LEU A 67 14.28 -2.20 -6.25
C LEU A 67 14.44 -2.82 -4.86
N LYS A 68 13.54 -2.51 -3.91
CA LYS A 68 13.52 -3.12 -2.59
C LYS A 68 13.31 -4.63 -2.68
N MET A 69 12.36 -5.09 -3.49
CA MET A 69 12.13 -6.53 -3.72
C MET A 69 13.34 -7.22 -4.35
N MET A 70 14.01 -6.60 -5.32
CA MET A 70 15.23 -7.16 -5.91
C MET A 70 16.35 -7.28 -4.88
N ARG A 71 16.53 -6.28 -4.02
CA ARG A 71 17.50 -6.32 -2.93
C ARG A 71 17.18 -7.41 -1.91
N GLU A 72 15.90 -7.60 -1.57
CA GLU A 72 15.46 -8.67 -0.67
C GLU A 72 15.78 -10.05 -1.25
N ARG A 73 15.55 -10.26 -2.55
CA ARG A 73 15.90 -11.52 -3.25
C ARG A 73 17.42 -11.78 -3.25
N ASN A 74 18.22 -10.75 -3.52
CA ASN A 74 19.68 -10.88 -3.54
C ASN A 74 20.30 -11.09 -2.15
N LYS A 75 19.57 -10.80 -1.06
CA LYS A 75 19.99 -11.08 0.33
C LYS A 75 19.61 -12.47 0.82
N SER A 76 18.70 -13.14 0.12
CA SER A 76 18.28 -14.52 0.40
C SER A 76 19.10 -15.57 -0.36
N GLU A 77 20.09 -15.13 -1.15
CA GLU A 77 21.24 -15.94 -1.60
C GLU A 77 22.39 -15.84 -0.59
#